data_AF-A0A9D6ANR4-F1
#
_entry.id   AF-A0A9D6ANR4-F1
#
_cell.length_a   1.000
_cell.length_b   1.000
_cell.length_c   1.000
_cell.angle_alpha   90.00
_cell.angle_beta   90.00
_cell.angle_gamma   90.00
#
_symmetry.space_group_name_H-M   'P 1'
#
loop_
_entity.id
_entity.type
_entity.pdbx_description
1 polymer ?
#
loop_
_entity_poly.entity_id
_entity_poly.type
_entity_poly.pdbx_seq_one_letter_code
_entity_poly.pdbx_strand_id
1 'polypeptide(L)'
;MFTQYREEIEQLRASDKNFSRLCDKHSALDTEVEALVQRKSPSLQVEIEHLKKQKLAVKEELYSMLREAEPVLVLKQQKNYLNLEKMAAMSGVRLNA
;
A
#
# COMPACT_ATOMS: atom_id res chain seq x y z
N MET A 1 1.74 2.52 -9.04
CA MET A 1 1.47 2.41 -7.59
C MET A 1 1.81 3.73 -6.88
N PHE A 2 1.32 3.97 -5.65
CA PHE A 2 1.68 5.13 -4.84
C PHE A 2 3.10 5.00 -4.27
N THR A 3 4.06 5.81 -4.73
CA THR A 3 5.47 5.70 -4.34
C THR A 3 5.78 6.24 -2.95
N GLN A 4 4.99 7.21 -2.47
CA GLN A 4 5.16 7.84 -1.16
C GLN A 4 4.65 7.00 0.02
N TYR A 5 3.84 5.97 -0.23
CA TYR A 5 3.25 5.10 0.80
C TYR A 5 3.84 3.68 0.77
N ARG A 6 5.06 3.52 0.26
CA ARG A 6 5.60 2.18 -0.05
C ARG A 6 5.74 1.32 1.21
N GLU A 7 6.27 1.88 2.29
CA GLU A 7 6.47 1.16 3.54
C GLU A 7 5.12 0.82 4.20
N GLU A 8 4.18 1.76 4.18
CA GLU A 8 2.83 1.59 4.73
C GLU A 8 2.05 0.51 3.96
N ILE A 9 2.17 0.51 2.63
CA ILE A 9 1.59 -0.52 1.76
C ILE A 9 2.18 -1.89 2.10
N GLU A 10 3.50 -2.01 2.28
CA GLU A 10 4.13 -3.29 2.64
C GLU A 10 3.67 -3.78 4.02
N GLN A 11 3.59 -2.89 5.02
CA GLN A 11 3.11 -3.23 6.37
C GLN A 11 1.62 -3.63 6.38
N LEU A 12 0.77 -2.90 5.66
CA LEU A 12 -0.66 -3.20 5.55
C LEU A 12 -0.90 -4.49 4.76
N ARG A 13 -0.13 -4.75 3.71
CA ARG A 13 -0.22 -5.99 2.95
C ARG A 13 0.11 -7.23 3.80
N ALA A 14 1.05 -7.09 4.75
CA ALA A 14 1.41 -8.17 5.66
C ALA A 14 0.39 -8.37 6.80
N SER A 15 -0.30 -7.31 7.21
CA SER A 15 -1.18 -7.32 8.39
C SER A 15 -2.68 -7.40 8.07
N ASP A 16 -3.11 -6.95 6.90
CA ASP A 16 -4.50 -6.91 6.45
C ASP A 16 -4.70 -7.75 5.17
N LYS A 17 -5.44 -8.86 5.31
CA LYS A 17 -5.76 -9.77 4.20
C LYS A 17 -6.65 -9.11 3.13
N ASN A 18 -7.54 -8.20 3.52
CA ASN A 18 -8.39 -7.48 2.58
C ASN A 18 -7.56 -6.49 1.75
N PHE A 19 -6.65 -5.75 2.42
CA PHE A 19 -5.72 -4.86 1.73
C PHE A 19 -4.83 -5.59 0.73
N SER A 20 -4.31 -6.75 1.12
CA SER A 20 -3.51 -7.60 0.24
C SER A 20 -4.29 -8.04 -1.01
N ARG A 21 -5.52 -8.51 -0.84
CA ARG A 21 -6.42 -8.89 -1.96
C ARG A 21 -6.73 -7.72 -2.88
N LEU A 22 -6.94 -6.51 -2.34
CA LEU A 22 -7.20 -5.32 -3.14
C LEU A 22 -5.97 -4.90 -3.95
N CYS A 23 -4.77 -5.01 -3.38
CA CYS A 23 -3.52 -4.78 -4.10
C CYS A 23 -3.36 -5.76 -5.27
N ASP A 24 -3.64 -7.05 -5.05
CA ASP A 24 -3.55 -8.07 -6.10
C ASP A 24 -4.61 -7.84 -7.18
N LYS A 25 -5.84 -7.46 -6.80
CA LYS A 25 -6.90 -7.05 -7.73
C LYS A 25 -6.49 -5.85 -8.58
N HIS A 26 -5.90 -4.82 -7.95
CA HIS A 26 -5.40 -3.66 -8.68
C HIS A 26 -4.31 -4.05 -9.70
N SER A 27 -3.37 -4.92 -9.32
CA SER A 27 -2.33 -5.43 -10.21
C SER A 27 -2.91 -6.24 -11.38
N ALA A 28 -3.89 -7.11 -11.13
CA ALA A 28 -4.55 -7.89 -12.17
C ALA A 28 -5.28 -6.99 -13.18
N LEU A 29 -6.04 -6.00 -12.71
CA LEU A 29 -6.71 -5.01 -13.55
C LEU A 29 -5.72 -4.20 -14.39
N ASP A 30 -4.55 -3.87 -13.84
CA ASP A 30 -3.50 -3.17 -14.59
C ASP A 30 -2.99 -4.00 -15.76
N THR A 31 -2.63 -5.27 -15.49
CA THR A 31 -2.19 -6.21 -16.51
C THR A 31 -3.25 -6.42 -17.59
N GLU A 32 -4.52 -6.51 -17.21
CA GLU A 32 -5.63 -6.66 -18.15
C GLU A 32 -5.81 -5.42 -19.04
N VAL A 33 -5.79 -4.22 -18.44
CA VAL A 33 -5.84 -2.95 -19.20
C VAL A 33 -4.67 -2.86 -20.17
N GLU A 34 -3.45 -3.18 -19.74
CA GLU A 34 -2.27 -3.20 -20.62
C GLU A 34 -2.43 -4.18 -21.78
N ALA A 35 -2.87 -5.41 -21.50
CA ALA A 35 -3.09 -6.43 -22.52
C ALA A 35 -4.15 -6.00 -23.56
N LEU A 36 -5.23 -5.35 -23.13
CA LEU A 36 -6.28 -4.86 -24.04
C LEU A 36 -5.82 -3.64 -24.83
N VAL A 37 -5.06 -2.72 -24.23
CA VAL A 37 -4.48 -1.57 -24.93
C VAL A 37 -3.51 -2.04 -26.03
N GLN A 38 -2.71 -3.07 -25.76
CA GLN A 38 -1.79 -3.65 -26.74
C GLN A 38 -2.50 -4.23 -27.97
N ARG A 39 -3.74 -4.71 -27.83
CA ARG A 39 -4.55 -5.23 -28.95
C ARG A 39 -5.00 -4.14 -29.94
N LYS A 40 -4.91 -2.85 -29.57
CA LYS A 40 -5.19 -1.68 -30.44
C LYS A 40 -6.53 -1.78 -31.22
N SER A 41 -7.55 -2.42 -30.64
CA SER A 41 -8.86 -2.54 -31.27
C SER A 41 -9.80 -1.40 -30.84
N PRO A 42 -10.45 -0.67 -31.77
CA PRO A 42 -11.47 0.33 -31.44
C PRO A 42 -12.64 -0.25 -30.66
N SER A 43 -13.01 -1.51 -30.91
CA SER A 43 -14.11 -2.18 -30.21
C SER A 43 -13.84 -2.42 -28.72
N LEU A 44 -12.57 -2.39 -28.30
CA LEU A 44 -12.17 -2.59 -26.91
C LEU A 44 -12.09 -1.27 -26.12
N GLN A 45 -12.25 -0.10 -26.77
CA GLN A 45 -12.13 1.19 -26.07
C GLN A 45 -13.12 1.31 -24.91
N VAL A 46 -14.37 0.89 -25.11
CA VAL A 46 -15.40 0.93 -24.07
C VAL A 46 -15.02 0.04 -22.88
N GLU A 47 -14.53 -1.16 -23.16
CA GLU A 47 -14.08 -2.13 -22.14
C GLU A 47 -12.86 -1.61 -21.38
N ILE A 48 -11.87 -1.07 -22.09
CA ILE A 48 -10.67 -0.46 -21.50
C ILE A 48 -11.04 0.68 -20.56
N GLU A 49 -11.97 1.56 -20.97
CA GLU A 49 -12.45 2.64 -20.11
C GLU A 49 -13.23 2.14 -18.90
N HIS A 50 -13.98 1.04 -19.03
CA HIS A 50 -14.63 0.39 -17.90
C HIS A 50 -13.61 -0.17 -16.89
N LEU A 51 -12.61 -0.91 -17.38
CA LEU A 51 -11.56 -1.49 -16.53
C LEU A 51 -10.69 -0.42 -15.87
N LYS A 52 -10.39 0.69 -16.55
CA LYS A 52 -9.71 1.84 -15.94
C LYS A 52 -10.52 2.45 -14.80
N LYS A 53 -11.85 2.57 -14.94
CA LYS A 53 -12.74 3.04 -13.86
C LYS A 53 -12.74 2.07 -12.68
N GLN A 54 -12.80 0.76 -12.94
CA GLN A 54 -12.68 -0.25 -11.89
C GLN A 54 -11.32 -0.16 -11.16
N LYS A 55 -10.23 -0.01 -11.92
CA LYS A 55 -8.88 0.16 -11.36
C LYS A 55 -8.78 1.42 -10.49
N LEU A 56 -9.41 2.52 -10.93
CA LEU A 56 -9.48 3.76 -10.16
C LEU A 56 -10.24 3.55 -8.84
N ALA A 57 -11.39 2.88 -8.87
CA ALA A 57 -12.17 2.59 -7.67
C ALA A 57 -11.39 1.74 -6.66
N VAL A 58 -10.69 0.69 -7.11
CA VAL A 58 -9.82 -0.12 -6.24
C VAL A 58 -8.67 0.72 -5.66
N LYS A 59 -8.12 1.64 -6.46
CA LYS A 59 -7.07 2.57 -6.00
C LYS A 59 -7.58 3.55 -4.94
N GLU A 60 -8.82 4.04 -5.06
CA GLU A 60 -9.48 4.89 -4.07
C GLU A 60 -9.72 4.13 -2.76
N GLU A 61 -10.19 2.89 -2.85
CA GLU A 61 -10.39 2.01 -1.68
C GLU A 61 -9.07 1.74 -0.95
N LEU A 62 -8.01 1.40 -1.68
CA LEU A 62 -6.65 1.26 -1.12
C LEU A 62 -6.17 2.54 -0.44
N TYR A 63 -6.46 3.70 -1.02
CA TYR A 63 -6.10 4.99 -0.44
C TYR A 63 -6.89 5.29 0.84
N SER A 64 -8.19 4.97 0.88
CA SER A 64 -9.00 5.12 2.09
C SER A 64 -8.43 4.27 3.24
N MET A 65 -8.11 3.01 2.96
CA MET A 65 -7.51 2.11 3.95
C MET A 65 -6.13 2.63 4.43
N LEU A 66 -5.32 3.18 3.53
CA LEU A 66 -4.04 3.81 3.90
C LEU A 66 -4.25 5.01 4.84
N ARG A 67 -5.22 5.87 4.54
CA ARG A 67 -5.53 7.06 5.34
C ARG A 67 -6.09 6.70 6.72
N GLU A 68 -6.89 5.65 6.82
CA GLU A 68 -7.37 5.12 8.10
C GLU A 68 -6.23 4.51 8.92
N ALA A 69 -5.27 3.87 8.26
CA ALA A 69 -4.11 3.26 8.90
C ALA A 69 -3.03 4.28 9.30
N GLU A 70 -2.91 5.42 8.62
CA GLU A 70 -1.91 6.48 8.85
C GLU A 70 -1.71 6.84 10.34
N PRO A 71 -2.76 7.21 11.12
CA PRO A 71 -2.60 7.50 12.55
C PRO A 71 -2.15 6.28 13.38
N VAL A 72 -2.58 5.07 13.00
CA VAL A 72 -2.20 3.82 13.67
C VAL A 72 -0.74 3.45 13.40
N LEU A 73 -0.26 3.68 12.17
CA LEU A 73 1.12 3.42 11.76
C LEU A 73 2.09 4.38 12.44
N VAL A 74 1.74 5.67 12.55
CA VAL A 74 2.52 6.66 13.32
C VAL A 74 2.64 6.25 14.79
N LEU A 75 1.55 5.79 15.40
CA LEU A 75 1.57 5.32 16.80
C LEU A 75 2.40 4.03 16.98
N LYS A 76 2.35 3.10 16.02
CA LYS A 76 3.19 1.89 16.03
C LYS A 76 4.67 2.26 15.89
N GLN A 77 5.00 3.19 15.00
CA GLN A 77 6.35 3.68 14.79
C GLN A 77 6.89 4.39 16.04
N GLN A 78 6.12 5.29 16.67
CA GLN A 78 6.48 5.95 17.92
C GLN A 78 6.71 4.95 19.07
N LYS A 79 5.83 3.94 19.20
CA LYS A 79 5.99 2.88 20.21
C LYS A 79 7.25 2.06 19.98
N ASN A 80 7.58 1.74 18.73
CA ASN A 80 8.81 1.04 18.39
C ASN A 80 10.06 1.86 18.75
N TYR A 81 10.10 3.15 18.43
CA TYR A 81 11.21 4.03 18.86
C TYR A 81 11.36 4.09 20.38
N LEU A 82 10.25 4.28 21.11
CA LEU A 82 10.25 4.33 22.57
C LEU A 82 10.71 3.01 23.20
N ASN A 83 10.30 1.88 22.63
CA ASN A 83 10.75 0.55 23.08
C ASN A 83 12.25 0.36 22.82
N LEU A 84 12.75 0.80 21.66
CA LEU A 84 14.17 0.71 21.31
C LEU A 84 15.04 1.57 22.24
N GLU A 85 14.62 2.79 22.55
CA GLU A 85 15.30 3.66 23.53
C GLU A 85 15.32 3.06 24.94
N LYS A 86 14.18 2.50 25.39
CA LYS A 86 14.11 1.80 26.68
C LYS A 86 15.03 0.59 26.73
N MET A 87 15.12 -0.18 25.64
CA MET A 87 16.05 -1.31 25.53
C MET A 87 17.51 -0.86 25.54
N ALA A 88 17.84 0.22 24.83
CA ALA A 88 19.18 0.80 24.83
C ALA A 88 19.59 1.30 26.22
N ALA A 89 18.69 2.01 26.92
CA ALA A 89 18.91 2.48 28.29
C ALA A 89 19.07 1.34 29.31
N MET A 90 18.33 0.24 29.14
CA MET A 90 18.43 -0.96 29.97
C MET A 90 19.71 -1.77 29.72
N SER A 91 20.30 -1.65 28.52
CA SER A 91 21.52 -2.39 28.14
C SER A 91 22.82 -1.82 28.70
N GLY A 92 22.79 -0.68 29.41
CA GLY A 92 23.94 -0.16 30.15
C GLY A 92 25.13 0.26 29.29
N VAL A 93 24.97 0.47 27.98
CA VAL A 93 26.02 1.06 27.15
C VAL A 93 26.16 2.54 27.52
N ARG A 94 27.06 2.83 28.46
CA ARG A 94 27.62 4.18 28.61
C ARG A 94 28.31 4.49 27.27
N LEU A 95 27.70 5.36 26.48
CA LEU A 95 28.42 6.06 25.43
C LEU A 95 29.54 6.85 26.14
N ASN A 96 30.78 6.41 25.97
CA ASN A 96 31.93 7.17 26.42
C ASN A 96 31.93 8.53 25.69
N ALA A 97 32.29 9.54 26.47
CA ALA A 97 32.26 10.97 26.18
C ALA A 97 32.95 11.37 24.87
#